data_AF-A0A4P0XWF0-F1
#
_entry.id   AF-A0A4P0XWF0-F1
#
_cell.length_a   1.000
_cell.length_b   1.000
_cell.length_c   1.000
_cell.angle_alpha   90.00
_cell.angle_beta   90.00
_cell.angle_gamma   90.00
#
_symmetry.space_group_name_H-M   'P 1'
#
loop_
_entity.id
_entity.type
_entity.pdbx_description
1 polymer ?
#
loop_
_entity_poly.entity_id
_entity_poly.type
_entity_poly.pdbx_seq_one_letter_code
_entity_poly.pdbx_strand_id
1 'polypeptide(L)'
;MIDKTAFVHPTAIVEEGAVIGANVHIGPFCIVGANVEIGEGTVLKSHVVVNGHTKIGRDNEIYQFASIGEVNQDLKYAGEPTRVEIGDRNRIRESVTIHRGTVQGGGLTKVGNDNLLMINAHVAHDCTLGDRCILANNATLAGHVSLDDYVIIGGMTAVHQFCVIGSHVMVGGCSGVAQDVPPFVIAQGNHATPVRR
;
A
#
# COMPACT_ATOMS: atom_id res chain seq x y z
N MET A 1 -10.93 -19.42 6.55
CA MET A 1 -11.04 -19.88 7.96
C MET A 1 -10.68 -18.71 8.86
N ILE A 2 -11.54 -18.42 9.85
CA ILE A 2 -11.29 -17.37 10.85
C ILE A 2 -10.76 -18.04 12.11
N ASP A 3 -9.58 -17.65 12.58
CA ASP A 3 -9.02 -18.17 13.82
C ASP A 3 -9.92 -17.85 15.02
N LYS A 4 -10.04 -18.79 15.96
CA LYS A 4 -10.90 -18.67 17.15
C LYS A 4 -10.53 -17.50 18.07
N THR A 5 -9.31 -16.98 17.96
CA THR A 5 -8.81 -15.85 18.76
C THR A 5 -8.97 -14.51 18.03
N ALA A 6 -9.38 -14.52 16.75
CA ALA A 6 -9.67 -13.30 16.02
C ALA A 6 -10.98 -12.67 16.52
N PHE A 7 -11.03 -11.35 16.49
CA PHE A 7 -12.23 -10.57 16.74
C PHE A 7 -12.78 -10.03 15.41
N VAL A 8 -14.06 -10.28 15.15
CA VAL A 8 -14.81 -9.70 14.03
C VAL A 8 -15.98 -8.94 14.60
N HIS A 9 -16.01 -7.63 14.38
CA HIS A 9 -17.11 -6.80 14.86
C HIS A 9 -18.44 -7.24 14.21
N PRO A 10 -19.59 -7.24 14.92
CA PRO A 10 -20.88 -7.69 14.37
C PRO A 10 -21.35 -6.95 13.11
N THR A 11 -20.84 -5.74 12.87
CA THR A 11 -21.16 -4.95 11.67
C THR A 11 -20.14 -5.09 10.55
N ALA A 12 -19.05 -5.82 10.77
CA ALA A 12 -18.10 -6.14 9.71
C ALA A 12 -18.66 -7.26 8.82
N ILE A 13 -18.34 -7.19 7.54
CA ILE A 13 -18.70 -8.21 6.55
C ILE A 13 -17.41 -8.92 6.16
N VAL A 14 -17.27 -10.17 6.57
CA VAL A 14 -16.17 -11.05 6.16
C VAL A 14 -16.78 -12.16 5.30
N GLU A 15 -16.46 -12.17 4.02
CA GLU A 15 -16.97 -13.18 3.10
C GLU A 15 -16.39 -14.57 3.39
N GLU A 16 -17.19 -15.61 3.14
CA GLU A 16 -16.75 -17.00 3.27
C GLU A 16 -15.58 -17.27 2.30
N GLY A 17 -14.52 -17.90 2.81
CA GLY A 17 -13.26 -18.09 2.09
C GLY A 17 -12.10 -17.29 2.66
N ALA A 18 -12.36 -16.11 3.24
CA ALA A 18 -11.31 -15.27 3.82
C ALA A 18 -10.53 -16.02 4.92
N VAL A 19 -9.22 -15.79 4.99
CA VAL A 19 -8.33 -16.41 5.98
C VAL A 19 -7.87 -15.36 6.98
N ILE A 20 -8.33 -15.48 8.22
CA ILE A 20 -8.07 -14.50 9.27
C ILE A 20 -7.24 -15.17 10.37
N GLY A 21 -6.04 -14.65 10.59
CA GLY A 21 -5.06 -15.17 11.55
C GLY A 21 -5.42 -14.92 13.01
N ALA A 22 -4.62 -15.48 13.91
CA ALA A 22 -4.80 -15.33 15.35
C ALA A 22 -4.74 -13.87 15.80
N ASN A 23 -5.50 -13.52 16.83
CA ASN A 23 -5.53 -12.17 17.43
C ASN A 23 -5.78 -11.01 16.44
N VAL A 24 -6.25 -11.27 15.23
CA VAL A 24 -6.65 -10.22 14.27
C VAL A 24 -7.87 -9.49 14.79
N HIS A 25 -7.94 -8.18 14.60
CA HIS A 25 -9.09 -7.37 14.95
C HIS A 25 -9.70 -6.70 13.72
N ILE A 26 -10.90 -7.13 13.35
CA ILE A 26 -11.69 -6.52 12.27
C ILE A 26 -12.77 -5.64 12.90
N GLY A 27 -12.57 -4.33 12.83
CA GLY A 27 -13.43 -3.33 13.45
C GLY A 27 -14.76 -3.08 12.70
N PRO A 28 -15.58 -2.13 13.21
CA PRO A 28 -16.91 -1.87 12.68
C PRO A 28 -16.90 -1.47 11.20
N PHE A 29 -17.89 -1.96 10.45
CA PHE A 29 -18.15 -1.58 9.05
C PHE A 29 -16.98 -1.86 8.10
N CYS A 30 -16.06 -2.73 8.47
CA CYS A 30 -15.06 -3.26 7.56
C CYS A 30 -15.68 -4.27 6.59
N ILE A 31 -15.12 -4.36 5.38
CA ILE A 31 -15.46 -5.38 4.38
C ILE A 31 -14.19 -6.13 4.02
N VAL A 32 -14.22 -7.46 4.13
CA VAL A 32 -13.11 -8.36 3.78
C VAL A 32 -13.62 -9.40 2.79
N GLY A 33 -13.09 -9.39 1.57
CA GLY A 33 -13.48 -10.30 0.49
C GLY A 33 -12.97 -11.73 0.65
N ALA A 34 -13.58 -12.66 -0.07
CA ALA A 34 -13.33 -14.10 0.08
C ALA A 34 -11.88 -14.57 -0.20
N ASN A 35 -11.11 -13.81 -1.00
CA ASN A 35 -9.74 -14.17 -1.40
C ASN A 35 -8.66 -13.43 -0.58
N VAL A 36 -9.03 -12.88 0.58
CA VAL A 36 -8.12 -12.12 1.43
C VAL A 36 -7.52 -13.00 2.53
N GLU A 37 -6.23 -12.86 2.75
CA GLU A 37 -5.50 -13.43 3.88
C GLU A 37 -4.98 -12.29 4.79
N ILE A 38 -5.32 -12.32 6.08
CA ILE A 38 -4.88 -11.33 7.08
C ILE A 38 -4.08 -12.06 8.17
N GLY A 39 -2.80 -11.69 8.30
CA GLY A 39 -1.86 -12.28 9.26
C GLY A 39 -2.11 -11.87 10.71
N GLU A 40 -1.54 -12.65 11.62
CA GLU A 40 -1.70 -12.52 13.08
C GLU A 40 -1.51 -11.08 13.59
N GLY A 41 -2.35 -10.67 14.55
CA GLY A 41 -2.21 -9.39 15.26
C GLY A 41 -2.54 -8.14 14.43
N THR A 42 -2.82 -8.28 13.13
CA THR A 42 -3.22 -7.16 12.28
C THR A 42 -4.59 -6.59 12.71
N VAL A 43 -4.72 -5.27 12.65
CA VAL A 43 -5.91 -4.51 13.06
C VAL A 43 -6.44 -3.68 11.91
N LEU A 44 -7.70 -3.91 11.55
CA LEU A 44 -8.50 -3.02 10.71
C LEU A 44 -9.37 -2.17 11.65
N LYS A 45 -9.13 -0.87 11.74
CA LYS A 45 -9.75 -0.01 12.77
C LYS A 45 -11.27 0.10 12.61
N SER A 46 -11.76 0.61 11.48
CA SER A 46 -13.19 0.63 11.09
C SER A 46 -13.30 1.10 9.64
N HIS A 47 -14.38 0.81 8.92
CA HIS A 47 -14.60 1.33 7.55
C HIS A 47 -13.43 1.06 6.58
N VAL A 48 -12.75 -0.07 6.76
CA VAL A 48 -11.67 -0.51 5.85
C VAL A 48 -12.25 -1.49 4.85
N VAL A 49 -11.91 -1.32 3.58
CA VAL A 49 -12.25 -2.29 2.53
C VAL A 49 -10.98 -3.04 2.12
N VAL A 50 -11.02 -4.36 2.20
CA VAL A 50 -9.96 -5.24 1.70
C VAL A 50 -10.59 -6.29 0.78
N ASN A 51 -10.15 -6.36 -0.47
CA ASN A 51 -10.71 -7.32 -1.44
C ASN A 51 -9.63 -7.84 -2.41
N GLY A 52 -10.06 -8.60 -3.44
CA GLY A 52 -9.16 -9.20 -4.42
C GLY A 52 -8.31 -10.33 -3.84
N HIS A 53 -7.31 -10.78 -4.60
CA HIS A 53 -6.32 -11.75 -4.13
C HIS A 53 -5.24 -11.02 -3.33
N THR A 54 -5.54 -10.77 -2.06
CA THR A 54 -4.74 -9.88 -1.21
C THR A 54 -4.22 -10.61 0.01
N LYS A 55 -2.91 -10.56 0.22
CA LYS A 55 -2.26 -11.07 1.43
C LYS A 55 -1.69 -9.93 2.24
N ILE A 56 -2.04 -9.89 3.52
CA ILE A 56 -1.55 -8.91 4.50
C ILE A 56 -0.84 -9.68 5.61
N GLY A 57 0.38 -9.27 5.95
CA GLY A 57 1.19 -9.87 7.01
C GLY A 57 0.68 -9.57 8.42
N ARG A 58 1.60 -9.63 9.38
CA ARG A 58 1.36 -9.57 10.82
C ARG A 58 1.47 -8.15 11.37
N ASP A 59 0.76 -7.90 12.46
CA ASP A 59 0.88 -6.67 13.27
C ASP A 59 0.72 -5.36 12.48
N ASN A 60 -0.03 -5.39 11.37
CA ASN A 60 -0.32 -4.17 10.62
C ASN A 60 -1.44 -3.38 11.31
N GLU A 61 -1.39 -2.05 11.21
CA GLU A 61 -2.47 -1.18 11.65
C GLU A 61 -3.06 -0.42 10.46
N ILE A 62 -4.32 -0.70 10.13
CA ILE A 62 -5.00 -0.17 8.95
C ILE A 62 -6.18 0.70 9.40
N TYR A 63 -6.09 1.98 9.10
CA TYR A 63 -7.01 3.02 9.56
C TYR A 63 -8.20 3.21 8.62
N GLN A 64 -9.17 3.96 9.10
CA GLN A 64 -10.47 4.12 8.46
C GLN A 64 -10.41 4.71 7.06
N PHE A 65 -11.33 4.24 6.21
CA PHE A 65 -11.48 4.64 4.81
C PHE A 65 -10.33 4.23 3.88
N ALA A 66 -9.39 3.40 4.37
CA ALA A 66 -8.41 2.77 3.49
C ALA A 66 -9.07 1.72 2.57
N SER A 67 -8.59 1.64 1.33
CA SER A 67 -9.02 0.67 0.33
C SER A 67 -7.82 -0.12 -0.18
N ILE A 68 -7.82 -1.44 0.06
CA ILE A 68 -6.66 -2.31 -0.17
C ILE A 68 -7.07 -3.50 -1.05
N GLY A 69 -6.29 -3.77 -2.09
CA GLY A 69 -6.57 -4.85 -3.03
C GLY A 69 -7.59 -4.50 -4.11
N GLU A 70 -8.09 -3.27 -4.11
CA GLU A 70 -9.12 -2.82 -5.05
C GLU A 70 -8.64 -2.85 -6.50
N VAL A 71 -9.62 -2.89 -7.42
CA VAL A 71 -9.43 -2.72 -8.86
C VAL A 71 -8.56 -1.49 -9.12
N ASN A 72 -7.51 -1.68 -9.93
CA ASN A 72 -6.65 -0.58 -10.32
C ASN A 72 -7.29 0.33 -11.36
N GLN A 73 -6.63 1.46 -11.61
CA GLN A 73 -7.10 2.51 -12.51
C GLN A 73 -6.48 2.42 -13.92
N ASP A 74 -5.78 1.34 -14.24
CA ASP A 74 -5.27 1.13 -15.59
C ASP A 74 -6.45 0.81 -16.52
N LEU A 75 -6.62 1.60 -17.57
CA LEU A 75 -7.68 1.41 -18.57
C LEU A 75 -7.60 0.05 -19.30
N LYS A 76 -6.45 -0.63 -19.24
CA LYS A 76 -6.25 -1.95 -19.82
C LYS A 76 -6.72 -3.09 -18.92
N TYR A 77 -6.91 -2.85 -17.61
CA TYR A 77 -7.33 -3.89 -16.68
C TYR A 77 -8.78 -4.31 -16.95
N ALA A 78 -9.01 -5.61 -17.01
CA ALA A 78 -10.26 -6.20 -17.46
C ALA A 78 -10.89 -7.17 -16.44
N GLY A 79 -10.46 -7.11 -15.18
CA GLY A 79 -10.99 -7.95 -14.10
C GLY A 79 -10.19 -9.22 -13.83
N GLU A 80 -8.96 -9.31 -14.34
CA GLU A 80 -8.09 -10.46 -14.11
C GLU A 80 -7.74 -10.63 -12.61
N PRO A 81 -7.51 -11.87 -12.13
CA PRO A 81 -7.26 -12.15 -10.71
C PRO A 81 -5.82 -11.78 -10.28
N THR A 82 -5.48 -10.50 -10.36
CA THR A 82 -4.18 -9.97 -9.94
C THR A 82 -4.13 -9.73 -8.43
N ARG A 83 -2.91 -9.50 -7.91
CA ARG A 83 -2.61 -9.67 -6.49
C ARG A 83 -2.13 -8.39 -5.82
N VAL A 84 -2.28 -8.39 -4.50
CA VAL A 84 -1.57 -7.49 -3.57
C VAL A 84 -0.89 -8.33 -2.49
N GLU A 85 0.35 -7.97 -2.15
CA GLU A 85 1.06 -8.50 -0.99
C GLU A 85 1.56 -7.35 -0.12
N ILE A 86 1.21 -7.37 1.16
CA ILE A 86 1.66 -6.43 2.19
C ILE A 86 2.37 -7.22 3.29
N GLY A 87 3.56 -6.79 3.68
CA GLY A 87 4.33 -7.40 4.76
C GLY A 87 3.78 -7.09 6.16
N ASP A 88 4.69 -6.97 7.13
CA ASP A 88 4.38 -6.86 8.56
C ASP A 88 4.58 -5.43 9.09
N ARG A 89 3.88 -5.10 10.19
CA ARG A 89 4.10 -3.89 11.00
C ARG A 89 3.98 -2.56 10.24
N ASN A 90 3.25 -2.55 9.13
CA ASN A 90 2.95 -1.32 8.41
C ASN A 90 1.85 -0.53 9.14
N ARG A 91 1.99 0.80 9.15
CA ARG A 91 0.94 1.72 9.60
C ARG A 91 0.34 2.38 8.36
N ILE A 92 -0.86 1.93 8.01
CA ILE A 92 -1.60 2.33 6.81
C ILE A 92 -2.70 3.28 7.24
N ARG A 93 -2.49 4.58 7.04
CA ARG A 93 -3.34 5.65 7.57
C ARG A 93 -4.63 5.84 6.76
N GLU A 94 -5.41 6.80 7.22
CA GLU A 94 -6.74 7.10 6.69
C GLU A 94 -6.70 7.34 5.18
N SER A 95 -7.70 6.80 4.47
CA SER A 95 -7.86 7.00 3.01
C SER A 95 -6.69 6.54 2.14
N VAL A 96 -5.74 5.75 2.66
CA VAL A 96 -4.71 5.13 1.82
C VAL A 96 -5.36 4.18 0.82
N THR A 97 -4.86 4.21 -0.42
CA THR A 97 -5.30 3.31 -1.49
C THR A 97 -4.13 2.47 -1.98
N ILE A 98 -4.30 1.15 -2.01
CA ILE A 98 -3.33 0.19 -2.55
C ILE A 98 -4.06 -0.69 -3.54
N HIS A 99 -3.80 -0.49 -4.82
CA HIS A 99 -4.49 -1.20 -5.90
C HIS A 99 -3.75 -2.46 -6.34
N ARG A 100 -4.50 -3.48 -6.77
CA ARG A 100 -3.93 -4.72 -7.34
C ARG A 100 -3.14 -4.47 -8.62
N GLY A 101 -2.22 -5.37 -8.94
CA GLY A 101 -1.43 -5.28 -10.18
C GLY A 101 -2.26 -5.43 -11.46
N THR A 102 -1.59 -5.37 -12.60
CA THR A 102 -2.12 -5.69 -13.94
C THR A 102 -1.42 -6.92 -14.49
N VAL A 103 -2.08 -7.74 -15.30
CA VAL A 103 -1.40 -8.92 -15.92
C VAL A 103 -0.17 -8.48 -16.71
N GLN A 104 -0.25 -7.33 -17.37
CA GLN A 104 0.79 -6.73 -18.21
C GLN A 104 1.99 -6.24 -17.36
N GLY A 105 1.74 -5.81 -16.12
CA GLY A 105 2.76 -5.33 -15.18
C GLY A 105 3.39 -6.38 -14.27
N GLY A 106 2.98 -7.65 -14.39
CA GLY A 106 3.45 -8.76 -13.54
C GLY A 106 2.41 -9.25 -12.52
N GLY A 107 1.28 -8.57 -12.41
CA GLY A 107 0.09 -9.04 -11.69
C GLY A 107 0.22 -8.95 -10.18
N LEU A 108 1.15 -8.16 -9.66
CA LEU A 108 1.40 -8.00 -8.23
C LEU A 108 1.78 -6.56 -7.89
N THR A 109 1.04 -5.96 -6.97
CA THR A 109 1.50 -4.79 -6.20
C THR A 109 2.04 -5.27 -4.86
N LYS A 110 3.25 -4.86 -4.48
CA LYS A 110 3.94 -5.34 -3.27
C LYS A 110 4.33 -4.19 -2.34
N VAL A 111 4.07 -4.34 -1.05
CA VAL A 111 4.53 -3.47 0.02
C VAL A 111 5.25 -4.30 1.07
N GLY A 112 6.46 -3.89 1.44
CA GLY A 112 7.27 -4.57 2.46
C GLY A 112 6.77 -4.36 3.88
N ASN A 113 7.70 -4.15 4.80
CA ASN A 113 7.50 -4.14 6.24
C ASN A 113 7.84 -2.79 6.87
N ASP A 114 7.27 -2.54 8.05
CA ASP A 114 7.62 -1.39 8.90
C ASP A 114 7.43 -0.02 8.18
N ASN A 115 6.58 0.04 7.16
CA ASN A 115 6.30 1.27 6.41
C ASN A 115 5.28 2.16 7.12
N LEU A 116 5.35 3.46 6.86
CA LEU A 116 4.33 4.44 7.22
C LEU A 116 3.72 5.03 5.95
N LEU A 117 2.47 4.66 5.67
CA LEU A 117 1.70 5.24 4.57
C LEU A 117 0.74 6.25 5.18
N MET A 118 1.05 7.54 5.07
CA MET A 118 0.26 8.61 5.66
C MET A 118 -1.03 8.88 4.88
N ILE A 119 -1.83 9.82 5.39
CA ILE A 119 -3.22 10.04 4.94
C ILE A 119 -3.27 10.25 3.43
N ASN A 120 -4.15 9.50 2.76
CA ASN A 120 -4.38 9.59 1.32
C ASN A 120 -3.12 9.32 0.46
N ALA A 121 -2.15 8.56 0.98
CA ALA A 121 -1.09 8.03 0.13
C ALA A 121 -1.68 7.02 -0.88
N HIS A 122 -1.16 7.04 -2.10
CA HIS A 122 -1.62 6.17 -3.18
C HIS A 122 -0.49 5.28 -3.69
N VAL A 123 -0.76 3.97 -3.71
CA VAL A 123 0.09 2.94 -4.32
C VAL A 123 -0.69 2.33 -5.48
N ALA A 124 -0.32 2.74 -6.70
CA ALA A 124 -0.95 2.24 -7.92
C ALA A 124 -0.62 0.77 -8.19
N HIS A 125 -1.17 0.26 -9.30
CA HIS A 125 -0.88 -1.09 -9.79
C HIS A 125 0.62 -1.31 -10.02
N ASP A 126 1.05 -2.53 -9.72
CA ASP A 126 2.38 -3.05 -10.05
C ASP A 126 3.54 -2.29 -9.37
N CYS A 127 3.23 -1.48 -8.35
CA CYS A 127 4.26 -0.85 -7.53
C CYS A 127 4.95 -1.87 -6.63
N THR A 128 6.22 -1.63 -6.34
CA THR A 128 6.99 -2.38 -5.33
C THR A 128 7.58 -1.40 -4.32
N LEU A 129 7.16 -1.51 -3.06
CA LEU A 129 7.74 -0.77 -1.95
C LEU A 129 8.53 -1.73 -1.08
N GLY A 130 9.77 -1.37 -0.77
CA GLY A 130 10.61 -2.05 0.21
C GLY A 130 10.16 -1.86 1.65
N ASP A 131 11.13 -1.89 2.55
CA ASP A 131 10.92 -1.79 3.99
C ASP A 131 11.21 -0.37 4.52
N ARG A 132 10.52 0.01 5.60
CA ARG A 132 10.77 1.26 6.37
C ARG A 132 10.65 2.55 5.55
N CYS A 133 9.85 2.54 4.50
CA CYS A 133 9.52 3.70 3.70
C CYS A 133 8.48 4.58 4.39
N ILE A 134 8.48 5.87 4.04
CA ILE A 134 7.47 6.85 4.46
C ILE A 134 6.89 7.48 3.21
N LEU A 135 5.58 7.31 3.01
CA LEU A 135 4.80 8.10 2.06
C LEU A 135 4.03 9.13 2.87
N ALA A 136 4.40 10.39 2.75
CA ALA A 136 3.72 11.47 3.45
C ALA A 136 2.32 11.75 2.85
N ASN A 137 1.55 12.65 3.47
CA ASN A 137 0.17 12.91 3.07
C ASN A 137 0.07 13.23 1.57
N ASN A 138 -0.86 12.58 0.88
CA ASN A 138 -1.07 12.74 -0.56
C ASN A 138 0.16 12.43 -1.43
N ALA A 139 1.13 11.65 -0.93
CA ALA A 139 2.17 11.10 -1.77
C ALA A 139 1.57 10.05 -2.71
N THR A 140 1.83 10.18 -4.00
CA THR A 140 1.15 9.41 -5.05
C THR A 140 2.18 8.72 -5.93
N LEU A 141 2.15 7.40 -5.95
CA LEU A 141 2.94 6.58 -6.88
C LEU A 141 2.05 6.19 -8.06
N ALA A 142 2.49 6.49 -9.28
CA ALA A 142 1.82 5.97 -10.48
C ALA A 142 2.18 4.50 -10.72
N GLY A 143 1.61 3.89 -11.76
CA GLY A 143 1.81 2.47 -12.05
C GLY A 143 3.28 2.08 -12.22
N HIS A 144 3.64 0.88 -11.75
CA HIS A 144 4.98 0.28 -11.91
C HIS A 144 6.14 1.01 -11.19
N VAL A 145 5.85 1.89 -10.23
CA VAL A 145 6.90 2.58 -9.46
C VAL A 145 7.56 1.64 -8.45
N SER A 146 8.88 1.76 -8.31
CA SER A 146 9.64 1.04 -7.28
C SER A 146 10.20 2.02 -6.26
N LEU A 147 9.96 1.76 -4.97
CA LEU A 147 10.66 2.40 -3.86
C LEU A 147 11.51 1.34 -3.17
N ASP A 148 12.81 1.55 -3.12
CA ASP A 148 13.71 0.73 -2.30
C ASP A 148 13.53 1.05 -0.80
N ASP A 149 14.28 0.36 0.06
CA ASP A 149 14.21 0.52 1.50
C ASP A 149 14.55 1.95 1.98
N TYR A 150 13.90 2.37 3.07
CA TYR A 150 14.10 3.65 3.75
C TYR A 150 13.82 4.91 2.91
N VAL A 151 13.07 4.79 1.82
CA VAL A 151 12.69 5.93 0.99
C VAL A 151 11.66 6.80 1.70
N ILE A 152 11.84 8.12 1.62
CA ILE A 152 10.87 9.12 2.09
C ILE A 152 10.35 9.90 0.89
N ILE A 153 9.05 9.82 0.66
CA ILE A 153 8.32 10.64 -0.32
C ILE A 153 7.55 11.73 0.43
N GLY A 154 7.97 12.98 0.28
CA GLY A 154 7.34 14.14 0.92
C GLY A 154 5.90 14.39 0.45
N GLY A 155 5.14 15.13 1.24
CA GLY A 155 3.69 15.28 1.02
C GLY A 155 3.36 15.94 -0.32
N MET A 156 2.24 15.55 -0.92
CA MET A 156 1.79 16.02 -2.24
C MET A 156 2.79 15.78 -3.38
N THR A 157 3.73 14.85 -3.20
CA THR A 157 4.67 14.46 -4.26
C THR A 157 4.07 13.39 -5.13
N ALA A 158 4.20 13.56 -6.45
CA ALA A 158 3.85 12.52 -7.42
C ALA A 158 5.12 11.89 -7.99
N VAL A 159 5.15 10.56 -8.09
CA VAL A 159 6.18 9.78 -8.77
C VAL A 159 5.58 9.19 -10.04
N HIS A 160 6.13 9.57 -11.20
CA HIS A 160 5.64 9.15 -12.50
C HIS A 160 5.87 7.65 -12.73
N GLN A 161 5.05 7.05 -13.60
CA GLN A 161 5.07 5.61 -13.87
C GLN A 161 6.48 5.11 -14.22
N PHE A 162 6.77 3.88 -13.80
CA PHE A 162 8.05 3.15 -14.00
C PHE A 162 9.29 3.72 -13.31
N CYS A 163 9.20 4.84 -12.59
CA CYS A 163 10.38 5.41 -11.91
C CYS A 163 10.83 4.51 -10.75
N VAL A 164 12.14 4.44 -10.55
CA VAL A 164 12.80 3.79 -9.41
C VAL A 164 13.35 4.86 -8.46
N ILE A 165 13.00 4.74 -7.18
CA ILE A 165 13.49 5.61 -6.12
C ILE A 165 14.42 4.78 -5.22
N GLY A 166 15.71 5.04 -5.33
CA GLY A 166 16.76 4.24 -4.68
C GLY A 166 16.76 4.33 -3.15
N SER A 167 17.43 3.37 -2.50
CA SER A 167 17.42 3.28 -1.03
C SER A 167 17.86 4.58 -0.36
N HIS A 168 17.26 4.90 0.79
CA HIS A 168 17.57 6.10 1.59
C HIS A 168 17.40 7.44 0.85
N VAL A 169 16.66 7.48 -0.26
CA VAL A 169 16.31 8.74 -0.92
C VAL A 169 15.31 9.53 -0.08
N MET A 170 15.48 10.85 -0.07
CA MET A 170 14.46 11.78 0.42
C MET A 170 13.99 12.66 -0.73
N VAL A 171 12.71 12.54 -1.11
CA VAL A 171 12.05 13.47 -2.03
C VAL A 171 11.33 14.54 -1.23
N GLY A 172 11.68 15.81 -1.42
CA GLY A 172 11.02 16.94 -0.77
C GLY A 172 9.53 17.03 -1.15
N GLY A 173 8.71 17.57 -0.26
CA GLY A 173 7.28 17.75 -0.52
C GLY A 173 6.98 18.65 -1.73
N CYS A 174 5.77 18.51 -2.27
CA CYS A 174 5.28 19.22 -3.46
C CYS A 174 6.19 19.03 -4.69
N SER A 175 6.80 17.85 -4.84
CA SER A 175 7.67 17.52 -5.97
C SER A 175 6.94 16.70 -7.04
N GLY A 176 7.50 16.68 -8.25
CA GLY A 176 7.10 15.77 -9.33
C GLY A 176 8.33 15.01 -9.82
N VAL A 177 8.42 13.71 -9.54
CA VAL A 177 9.54 12.87 -9.96
C VAL A 177 9.20 12.23 -11.30
N ALA A 178 9.95 12.58 -12.34
CA ALA A 178 9.72 12.12 -13.72
C ALA A 178 10.79 11.15 -14.24
N GLN A 179 11.82 10.86 -13.43
CA GLN A 179 12.94 9.97 -13.74
C GLN A 179 13.41 9.27 -12.46
N ASP A 180 14.21 8.22 -12.62
CA ASP A 180 14.81 7.50 -11.50
C ASP A 180 15.67 8.41 -10.62
N VAL A 181 15.64 8.15 -9.31
CA VAL A 181 16.45 8.85 -8.31
C VAL A 181 17.45 7.86 -7.71
N PRO A 182 18.77 8.03 -7.93
CA PRO A 182 19.78 7.14 -7.36
C PRO A 182 19.72 7.08 -5.83
N PRO A 183 20.18 5.99 -5.21
CA PRO A 183 20.16 5.85 -3.75
C PRO A 183 20.93 6.97 -3.04
N PHE A 184 20.53 7.27 -1.81
CA PHE A 184 21.10 8.29 -0.93
C PHE A 184 20.97 9.75 -1.40
N VAL A 185 20.25 10.00 -2.49
CA VAL A 185 20.04 11.34 -3.05
C VAL A 185 18.90 12.07 -2.32
N ILE A 186 19.07 13.37 -2.12
CA ILE A 186 17.96 14.28 -1.82
C ILE A 186 17.47 14.85 -3.15
N ALA A 187 16.19 14.69 -3.49
CA ALA A 187 15.58 15.23 -4.70
C ALA A 187 14.45 16.19 -4.35
N GLN A 188 14.28 17.27 -5.12
CA GLN A 188 13.19 18.22 -4.91
C GLN A 188 12.85 18.97 -6.20
N GLY A 189 11.59 19.38 -6.33
CA GLY A 189 11.11 20.28 -7.40
C GLY A 189 10.15 19.59 -8.35
N ASN A 190 9.72 20.32 -9.38
CA ASN A 190 8.82 19.82 -10.40
C ASN A 190 9.26 20.30 -11.81
N HIS A 191 9.93 19.47 -12.63
CA HIS A 191 10.39 18.12 -12.28
C HIS A 191 11.52 18.14 -11.24
N ALA A 192 11.59 17.08 -10.42
CA ALA A 192 12.53 16.97 -9.32
C ALA A 192 13.97 16.86 -9.82
N THR A 193 14.88 17.54 -9.12
CA THR A 193 16.32 17.49 -9.39
C THR A 193 17.10 17.10 -8.13
N PRO A 194 18.28 16.49 -8.26
CA PRO A 194 19.16 16.24 -7.11
C PRO A 194 19.58 17.56 -6.46
N VAL A 195 19.30 17.69 -5.16
CA VAL A 195 19.71 18.84 -4.35
C VAL A 195 21.16 18.62 -3.93
N ARG A 196 22.07 19.48 -4.40
CA ARG A 196 23.44 19.55 -3.88
C ARG A 196 23.46 20.46 -2.67
N ARG A 197 24.01 19.98 -1.56
CA ARG A 197 24.51 20.84 -0.48
C ARG A 197 25.92 21.31 -0.83
#